data_AF-A0A4Q5QUC7-F1
#
_entry.id   AF-A0A4Q5QUC7-F1
#
_cell.length_a   1.000
_cell.length_b   1.000
_cell.length_c   1.000
_cell.angle_alpha   90.00
_cell.angle_beta   90.00
_cell.angle_gamma   90.00
#
_symmetry.space_group_name_H-M   'P 1'
#
loop_
_entity.id
_entity.type
_entity.pdbx_description
1 polymer ?
#
loop_
_entity_poly.entity_id
_entity_poly.type
_entity_poly.pdbx_seq_one_letter_code
_entity_poly.pdbx_strand_id
1 'polypeptide(L)'
;FMVHMYHEIAQPYEFLWRMRPSLRRGGLVVVVDADRATQNHGTPPVLLRCEFAAVGYAQVGFRELRSAGGYLATFRAAGRRPDPAEIRACRMK
;
A
#
# COMPACT_ATOMS: atom_id res chain seq x y z
N PHE A 1 -6.14 -3.64 -8.72
CA PHE A 1 -4.73 -3.43 -9.07
C PHE A 1 -4.46 -1.95 -9.13
N MET A 2 -3.30 -1.50 -8.68
CA MET A 2 -2.82 -0.12 -8.74
C MET A 2 -1.45 -0.17 -9.40
N VAL A 3 -1.36 0.23 -10.66
CA VAL A 3 -0.14 0.12 -11.47
C VAL A 3 0.35 1.52 -11.76
N HIS A 4 1.52 1.89 -11.23
CA HIS A 4 2.10 3.24 -11.30
C HIS A 4 1.10 4.34 -10.90
N MET A 5 0.38 4.09 -9.81
CA MET A 5 -0.75 4.93 -9.38
C MET A 5 -0.72 5.21 -7.88
N TYR A 6 -0.15 4.32 -7.06
CA TYR A 6 -0.20 4.49 -5.62
C TYR A 6 0.56 5.73 -5.14
N HIS A 7 1.73 6.01 -5.74
CA HIS A 7 2.50 7.22 -5.48
C HIS A 7 1.81 8.55 -5.86
N GLU A 8 0.72 8.50 -6.64
CA GLU A 8 -0.07 9.69 -7.02
C GLU A 8 -1.19 10.00 -5.99
N ILE A 9 -1.42 9.11 -5.01
CA ILE A 9 -2.49 9.31 -4.02
C ILE A 9 -2.02 10.28 -2.93
N ALA A 10 -2.57 11.49 -2.93
CA ALA A 10 -2.24 12.52 -1.94
C ALA A 10 -2.65 12.16 -0.49
N GLN A 11 -3.68 11.33 -0.30
CA GLN A 11 -4.20 10.91 1.01
C GLN A 11 -4.25 9.37 1.11
N PRO A 12 -3.10 8.68 1.20
CA PRO A 12 -3.02 7.22 1.07
C PRO A 12 -3.82 6.49 2.16
N TYR A 13 -3.76 6.98 3.40
CA TYR A 13 -4.46 6.36 4.54
C TYR A 13 -5.98 6.40 4.38
N GLU A 14 -6.55 7.54 3.98
CA GLU A 14 -7.99 7.68 3.74
C GLU A 14 -8.43 6.77 2.59
N PHE A 15 -7.68 6.77 1.50
CA PHE A 15 -7.95 5.90 0.34
C PHE A 15 -8.00 4.42 0.76
N LEU A 16 -6.97 3.94 1.47
CA LEU A 16 -6.91 2.55 1.95
C LEU A 16 -8.05 2.21 2.90
N TRP A 17 -8.42 3.15 3.78
CA TRP A 17 -9.47 2.96 4.78
C TRP A 17 -10.86 2.87 4.14
N ARG A 18 -11.14 3.70 3.12
CA ARG A 18 -12.39 3.70 2.34
C ARG A 18 -12.46 2.53 1.36
N MET A 19 -11.33 2.11 0.79
CA MET A 19 -11.27 0.95 -0.11
C MET A 19 -11.58 -0.36 0.63
N ARG A 20 -11.16 -0.50 1.90
CA ARG A 20 -11.25 -1.76 2.66
C ARG A 20 -12.65 -2.40 2.67
N PRO A 21 -13.76 -1.70 2.98
CA PRO A 21 -15.11 -2.28 2.93
C PRO A 21 -15.58 -2.64 1.51
N SER A 22 -14.99 -2.06 0.46
CA SER A 22 -15.34 -2.35 -0.94
C SER A 22 -14.71 -3.65 -1.46
N LEU A 23 -13.82 -4.28 -0.69
CA LEU A 23 -13.20 -5.55 -1.07
C LEU A 23 -14.15 -6.71 -0.84
N ARG A 24 -14.24 -7.62 -1.83
CA ARG A 24 -14.85 -8.94 -1.62
C ARG A 24 -14.13 -9.68 -0.48
N ARG A 25 -14.83 -10.59 0.18
CA ARG A 25 -14.23 -11.46 1.20
C ARG A 25 -13.02 -12.22 0.60
N GLY A 26 -11.85 -12.05 1.19
CA GLY A 26 -10.60 -12.64 0.70
C GLY A 26 -9.96 -11.92 -0.50
N GLY A 27 -10.53 -10.79 -0.93
CA GLY A 27 -9.99 -9.97 -2.02
C GLY A 27 -8.58 -9.47 -1.73
N LEU A 28 -7.79 -9.35 -2.80
CA LEU A 28 -6.41 -8.90 -2.77
C LEU A 28 -6.26 -7.51 -3.38
N VAL A 29 -5.39 -6.72 -2.78
CA VAL A 29 -4.94 -5.44 -3.32
C VAL A 29 -3.54 -5.65 -3.85
N VAL A 30 -3.33 -5.36 -5.13
CA VAL A 30 -2.02 -5.49 -5.77
C VAL A 30 -1.55 -4.10 -6.18
N VAL A 31 -0.33 -3.77 -5.75
CA VAL A 31 0.39 -2.54 -6.11
C VAL A 31 1.58 -2.92 -6.96
N VAL A 32 1.72 -2.25 -8.11
CA VAL A 32 2.92 -2.30 -8.94
C VAL A 32 3.49 -0.90 -8.98
N ASP A 33 4.72 -0.72 -8.50
CA ASP A 33 5.34 0.59 -8.38
C ASP A 33 6.86 0.52 -8.53
N ALA A 34 7.50 1.68 -8.71
CA ALA A 34 8.95 1.82 -8.69
C ALA A 34 9.48 1.90 -7.25
N ASP A 35 10.66 1.31 -6.99
CA ASP A 35 11.36 1.48 -5.72
C ASP A 35 12.18 2.78 -5.74
N ARG A 36 11.48 3.89 -5.54
CA ARG A 36 12.01 5.26 -5.49
C ARG A 36 11.22 6.04 -4.45
N ALA A 37 11.78 7.16 -3.99
CA ALA A 37 11.05 8.07 -3.11
C ALA A 37 9.78 8.63 -3.80
N THR A 38 8.74 8.95 -3.02
CA THR A 38 7.42 9.38 -3.52
C THR A 38 7.48 10.59 -4.45
N GLN A 39 8.32 11.57 -4.14
CA GLN A 39 8.54 12.74 -4.99
C GLN A 39 9.17 12.42 -6.36
N ASN A 40 9.71 11.20 -6.53
CA ASN A 40 10.35 10.71 -7.75
C ASN A 40 9.52 9.61 -8.44
N HIS A 41 8.19 9.68 -8.34
CA HIS A 41 7.23 8.76 -8.97
C HIS A 41 7.48 7.27 -8.64
N GLY A 42 7.69 6.97 -7.36
CA GLY A 42 7.76 5.60 -6.85
C GLY A 42 7.24 5.53 -5.42
N THR A 43 7.18 4.34 -4.85
CA THR A 43 6.87 4.20 -3.42
C THR A 43 7.88 3.24 -2.81
N PRO A 44 8.68 3.64 -1.81
CA PRO A 44 9.62 2.71 -1.19
C PRO A 44 8.86 1.53 -0.55
N PRO A 45 9.23 0.26 -0.80
CA PRO A 45 8.49 -0.91 -0.33
C PRO A 45 8.22 -0.93 1.18
N VAL A 46 9.18 -0.43 1.96
CA VAL A 46 9.05 -0.33 3.43
C VAL A 46 7.98 0.66 3.83
N LEU A 47 7.88 1.81 3.14
CA LEU A 47 6.81 2.79 3.33
C LEU A 47 5.46 2.18 2.96
N LEU A 48 5.34 1.61 1.76
CA LEU A 48 4.10 0.99 1.29
C LEU A 48 3.58 -0.06 2.29
N ARG A 49 4.46 -0.95 2.75
CA ARG A 49 4.09 -1.98 3.73
C ARG A 49 3.61 -1.38 5.04
N CYS A 50 4.25 -0.32 5.51
CA CYS A 50 3.84 0.38 6.73
C CYS A 50 2.45 1.01 6.57
N GLU A 51 2.19 1.70 5.46
CA GLU A 51 0.90 2.38 5.22
C GLU A 51 -0.26 1.40 5.15
N PHE A 52 -0.08 0.28 4.45
CA PHE A 52 -1.06 -0.81 4.42
C PHE A 52 -1.28 -1.41 5.82
N ALA A 53 -0.21 -1.67 6.57
CA ALA A 53 -0.31 -2.20 7.93
C ALA A 53 -1.04 -1.25 8.89
N ALA A 54 -0.82 0.07 8.75
CA ALA A 54 -1.47 1.10 9.56
C ALA A 54 -3.01 1.09 9.41
N VAL A 55 -3.53 0.55 8.31
CA VAL A 55 -4.97 0.43 8.02
C VAL A 55 -5.47 -1.04 8.15
N GLY A 56 -4.65 -1.93 8.70
CA GLY A 56 -5.04 -3.31 9.01
C GLY A 56 -4.95 -4.28 7.83
N TYR A 57 -4.14 -3.98 6.82
CA TYR A 57 -3.77 -4.93 5.78
C TYR A 57 -2.48 -5.68 6.15
N ALA A 58 -2.35 -6.90 5.65
CA ALA A 58 -1.11 -7.68 5.72
C ALA A 58 -0.57 -7.88 4.31
N GLN A 59 0.75 -7.75 4.14
CA GLN A 59 1.42 -8.13 2.90
C GLN A 59 1.46 -9.66 2.82
N VAL A 60 0.92 -10.21 1.74
CA VAL A 60 0.83 -11.66 1.47
C VAL A 60 1.67 -12.08 0.26
N GLY A 61 2.30 -11.13 -0.43
CA GLY A 61 3.23 -11.41 -1.51
C GLY A 61 4.06 -10.18 -1.88
N PHE A 62 5.29 -10.42 -2.32
CA PHE A 62 6.20 -9.40 -2.84
C PHE A 62 7.10 -10.01 -3.90
N ARG A 63 7.27 -9.31 -5.02
CA ARG A 63 8.15 -9.74 -6.11
C ARG A 63 8.84 -8.54 -6.71
N GLU A 64 10.17 -8.57 -6.75
CA GLU A 64 10.96 -7.60 -7.50
C GLU A 64 10.77 -7.79 -9.01
N LEU A 65 10.60 -6.69 -9.73
CA LEU A 65 10.52 -6.64 -11.18
C LEU A 65 11.81 -6.00 -11.70
N ARG A 66 12.94 -6.72 -11.58
CA ARG A 66 14.30 -6.21 -11.81
C ARG A 66 14.48 -5.50 -13.15
N SER A 67 13.93 -6.05 -14.23
CA SER A 67 14.02 -5.46 -15.58
C SER A 67 13.22 -4.17 -15.75
N ALA A 68 12.24 -3.90 -14.88
CA ALA A 68 11.38 -2.72 -14.92
C ALA A 68 11.71 -1.69 -13.82
N GLY A 69 12.70 -1.95 -12.96
CA GLY A 69 13.09 -1.06 -11.86
C GLY A 69 11.99 -0.86 -10.82
N GLY A 70 11.14 -1.87 -10.60
CA GLY A 70 10.00 -1.79 -9.69
C GLY A 70 9.70 -3.09 -8.98
N TYR A 71 8.50 -3.18 -8.39
CA TYR A 71 8.05 -4.34 -7.64
C TYR A 71 6.55 -4.55 -7.80
N LEU A 72 6.10 -5.76 -7.45
CA LEU A 72 4.70 -6.12 -7.24
C LEU A 72 4.53 -6.50 -5.77
N ALA A 73 3.68 -5.77 -5.05
CA ALA A 73 3.30 -6.08 -3.68
C ALA A 73 1.81 -6.46 -3.62
N THR A 74 1.49 -7.51 -2.87
CA THR A 74 0.11 -8.01 -2.71
C THR A 74 -0.29 -7.96 -1.25
N PHE A 75 -1.47 -7.42 -0.97
CA PHE A 75 -2.01 -7.22 0.36
C PHE A 75 -3.41 -7.81 0.50
N ARG A 76 -3.75 -8.21 1.73
CA ARG A 76 -5.08 -8.67 2.10
C ARG A 76 -5.52 -7.96 3.39
N ALA A 77 -6.81 -7.66 3.51
CA ALA A 77 -7.38 -7.25 4.79
C ALA A 77 -7.26 -8.39 5.82
N ALA A 78 -6.59 -8.14 6.95
CA ALA A 78 -6.28 -9.18 7.94
C ALA A 78 -6.46 -8.70 9.39
N GLY A 79 -6.04 -7.47 9.72
CA GLY A 79 -6.14 -6.91 11.06
C GLY A 79 -7.41 -6.10 11.30
N ARG A 80 -7.51 -5.48 12.48
CA ARG A 80 -8.56 -4.48 12.79
C ARG A 80 -8.49 -3.34 11.76
N ARG A 81 -9.65 -2.87 11.30
CA ARG A 81 -9.74 -1.57 10.63
C ARG A 81 -9.81 -0.50 11.72
N PRO A 82 -8.77 0.33 11.92
CA PRO A 82 -8.76 1.30 13.01
C PRO A 82 -9.80 2.40 12.77
N ASP A 83 -10.15 3.12 13.83
CA ASP A 83 -10.81 4.41 13.70
C ASP A 83 -9.88 5.37 12.93
N PRO A 84 -10.38 6.22 12.01
CA PRO A 84 -9.55 7.18 11.29
C PRO A 84 -8.63 8.02 12.20
N ALA A 85 -9.11 8.43 13.38
CA ALA A 85 -8.34 9.24 14.32
C ALA A 85 -7.16 8.46 14.97
N GLU A 86 -7.17 7.14 14.92
CA GLU A 86 -6.10 6.29 15.44
C GLU A 86 -4.99 6.01 14.41
N ILE A 87 -5.20 6.34 13.14
CA ILE A 87 -4.22 6.07 12.08
C ILE A 87 -3.03 7.02 12.22
N ARG A 88 -1.83 6.45 12.34
CA ARG A 88 -0.58 7.22 12.43
C ARG A 88 0.18 7.14 11.12
N ALA A 89 0.56 8.30 10.59
CA ALA A 89 1.36 8.37 9.38
C ALA A 89 2.74 7.73 9.58
N CYS A 90 3.08 6.84 8.66
CA CYS A 90 4.38 6.21 8.55
C CYS A 90 5.44 7.24 8.18
N ARG A 91 6.64 7.06 8.73
CA ARG A 91 7.81 7.88 8.42
C ARG A 91 8.95 6.96 8.02
N MET A 92 9.58 7.26 6.88
CA MET A 92 10.86 6.65 6.55
C MET A 92 11.93 7.32 7.41
N LYS A 93 12.68 6.52 8.16
CA LYS A 93 13.92 6.97 8.79
C LYS A 93 15.05 6.89 7.78
#